data_AF-A0A967ZSE2-F1
#
_entry.id   AF-A0A967ZSE2-F1
#
_cell.length_a   1.000
_cell.length_b   1.000
_cell.length_c   1.000
_cell.angle_alpha   90.00
_cell.angle_beta   90.00
_cell.angle_gamma   90.00
#
_symmetry.space_group_name_H-M   'P 1'
#
loop_
_entity.id
_entity.type
_entity.pdbx_description
1 polymer ?
#
loop_
_entity_poly.entity_id
_entity_poly.type
_entity_poly.pdbx_seq_one_letter_code
_entity_poly.pdbx_strand_id
1 'polypeptide(L)'
;MATEGTGAPQWLRATGWYVLLVALSLVVLFPVWMTIVRALSDPVVWSFERGQPPYPVAVDWDVFARAFDEADFGRQLLISVAATVI
;
A
#
# COMPACT_ATOMS: atom_id res chain seq x y z
N MET A 1 -20.40 -11.05 -50.65
CA MET A 1 -19.13 -11.54 -50.08
C MET A 1 -18.75 -10.55 -48.99
N ALA A 2 -19.25 -10.79 -47.77
CA ALA A 2 -19.24 -9.79 -46.70
C ALA A 2 -17.97 -9.90 -45.86
N THR A 3 -17.45 -8.74 -45.50
CA THR A 3 -16.20 -8.41 -44.82
C THR A 3 -15.97 -9.16 -43.50
N GLU A 4 -14.87 -9.91 -43.41
CA GLU A 4 -14.34 -10.45 -42.16
C GLU A 4 -13.91 -9.30 -41.24
N GLY A 5 -14.70 -9.03 -40.20
CA GLY A 5 -14.32 -8.12 -39.14
C GLY A 5 -13.20 -8.76 -38.32
N THR A 6 -11.98 -8.24 -38.41
CA THR A 6 -10.85 -8.60 -37.55
C THR A 6 -11.09 -8.07 -36.13
N GLY A 7 -12.03 -8.69 -35.42
CA GLY A 7 -12.25 -8.46 -34.00
C GLY A 7 -11.07 -9.05 -33.22
N ALA A 8 -10.29 -8.20 -32.56
CA ALA A 8 -9.22 -8.65 -31.67
C ALA A 8 -9.73 -9.79 -30.75
N PRO A 9 -9.01 -10.91 -30.63
CA PRO A 9 -9.43 -12.06 -29.83
C PRO A 9 -9.87 -11.66 -28.42
N GLN A 10 -10.96 -12.25 -27.94
CA GLN A 10 -11.53 -11.94 -26.61
C GLN A 10 -10.51 -12.00 -25.46
N TRP A 11 -9.52 -12.90 -25.55
CA TRP A 11 -8.47 -13.06 -24.54
C TRP A 11 -7.49 -11.86 -24.53
N LEU A 12 -7.19 -11.26 -25.69
CA LEU A 12 -6.35 -10.05 -25.77
C LEU A 12 -7.04 -8.86 -25.09
N ARG A 13 -8.35 -8.74 -25.28
CA ARG A 13 -9.16 -7.72 -24.59
C ARG A 13 -9.20 -7.95 -23.09
N ALA A 14 -9.37 -9.19 -22.65
CA ALA A 14 -9.34 -9.55 -21.23
C ALA A 14 -7.97 -9.26 -20.60
N THR A 15 -6.87 -9.66 -21.24
CA THR A 15 -5.51 -9.39 -20.76
C THR A 15 -5.24 -7.88 -20.65
N GLY A 16 -5.61 -7.10 -21.67
CA GLY A 16 -5.45 -5.64 -21.63
C GLY A 16 -6.23 -5.01 -20.48
N TRP A 17 -7.44 -5.50 -20.22
CA TRP A 17 -8.25 -5.03 -19.10
C TRP A 17 -7.63 -5.37 -17.74
N TYR A 18 -7.14 -6.60 -17.55
CA TYR A 18 -6.47 -6.98 -16.30
C TYR A 18 -5.17 -6.19 -16.08
N VAL A 19 -4.37 -5.95 -17.12
CA VAL A 19 -3.17 -5.12 -17.00
C VAL A 19 -3.52 -3.70 -16.57
N LEU A 20 -4.58 -3.11 -17.15
CA LEU A 20 -5.07 -1.80 -16.75
C LEU A 20 -5.52 -1.79 -15.28
N LEU A 21 -6.30 -2.77 -14.86
CA LEU A 21 -6.77 -2.89 -13.48
C LEU A 21 -5.63 -3.08 -12.49
N VAL A 22 -4.62 -3.89 -12.82
CA VAL A 22 -3.42 -4.09 -11.99
C VAL A 22 -2.63 -2.78 -11.89
N ALA A 23 -2.41 -2.08 -13.00
CA ALA A 23 -1.72 -0.79 -12.98
C ALA A 23 -2.47 0.24 -12.12
N LEU A 24 -3.80 0.31 -12.27
CA LEU A 24 -4.64 1.21 -11.48
C LEU A 24 -4.64 0.84 -9.99
N SER A 25 -4.68 -0.45 -9.69
CA SER A 25 -4.54 -0.96 -8.31
C SER A 25 -3.20 -0.56 -7.69
N LEU A 26 -2.08 -0.68 -8.42
CA LEU A 26 -0.77 -0.27 -7.95
C LEU A 26 -0.70 1.23 -7.65
N VAL A 27 -1.30 2.08 -8.49
CA VAL A 27 -1.36 3.53 -8.27
C VAL A 27 -2.14 3.86 -6.99
N VAL A 28 -3.26 3.18 -6.76
CA VAL A 28 -4.09 3.38 -5.55
C VAL A 28 -3.40 2.83 -4.30
N LEU A 29 -2.67 1.71 -4.41
CA LEU A 29 -1.96 1.09 -3.29
C LEU A 29 -0.63 1.78 -2.96
N PHE A 30 -0.03 2.50 -3.91
CA PHE A 30 1.23 3.20 -3.73
C PHE A 30 1.29 4.07 -2.46
N PRO A 31 0.30 4.93 -2.14
CA PRO A 31 0.34 5.72 -0.90
C PRO A 31 0.34 4.85 0.36
N VAL A 32 -0.42 3.75 0.39
CA VAL A 32 -0.46 2.82 1.53
C VAL A 32 0.91 2.16 1.71
N TRP A 33 1.53 1.72 0.62
CA TRP A 33 2.89 1.21 0.64
C TRP A 33 3.89 2.23 1.19
N MET A 34 3.81 3.49 0.76
CA MET A 34 4.66 4.56 1.28
C MET A 34 4.45 4.83 2.77
N THR A 35 3.23 4.70 3.29
CA THR A 35 2.98 4.78 4.74
C THR A 35 3.69 3.66 5.50
N ILE A 36 3.63 2.43 4.99
CA ILE A 36 4.32 1.27 5.60
C ILE A 36 5.84 1.48 5.56
N VAL A 37 6.40 1.84 4.40
CA VAL A 37 7.84 2.11 4.22
C VAL A 37 8.31 3.20 5.18
N ARG A 38 7.53 4.28 5.32
CA ARG A 38 7.84 5.38 6.24
C ARG A 38 7.78 4.95 7.70
N ALA A 39 6.79 4.15 8.09
CA ALA A 39 6.66 3.67 9.46
C ALA A 39 7.81 2.74 9.89
N LEU A 40 8.32 1.96 8.93
CA LEU A 40 9.44 1.03 9.14
C LEU A 40 10.82 1.68 9.09
N SER A 41 10.95 2.89 8.53
CA SER A 41 12.26 3.52 8.31
C SER A 41 12.60 4.50 9.42
N ASP A 42 13.85 4.52 9.85
CA ASP A 42 14.36 5.53 10.80
C ASP A 42 14.15 6.95 10.21
N PRO A 43 13.46 7.86 10.93
CA PRO A 43 13.12 9.19 10.44
C PRO A 43 14.35 10.05 10.08
N VAL A 44 15.51 9.79 10.71
CA VAL A 44 16.76 10.53 10.46
C VAL A 44 17.32 10.16 9.09
N VAL A 45 17.36 8.87 8.75
CA VAL A 45 17.94 8.36 7.49
C VAL A 45 16.97 8.59 6.31
N TRP A 46 15.66 8.42 6.54
CA TRP A 46 14.65 8.53 5.48
C TRP A 46 14.50 9.97 4.94
N SER A 47 14.64 10.97 5.81
CA SER A 47 14.35 12.38 5.48
C SER A 47 15.57 13.18 5.01
N PHE A 48 16.77 12.90 5.53
CA PHE A 48 17.93 13.78 5.35
C PHE A 48 18.95 13.29 4.31
N GLU A 49 19.02 12.00 3.99
CA GLU A 49 20.13 11.45 3.16
C GLU A 49 19.71 10.89 1.80
N ARG A 50 18.47 10.41 1.62
CA ARG A 50 18.09 9.62 0.42
C ARG A 50 16.87 10.10 -0.37
N GLY A 51 16.22 11.19 0.02
CA GLY A 51 15.11 11.77 -0.76
C GLY A 51 13.88 10.85 -0.90
N GLN A 52 13.51 10.12 0.16
CA GLN A 52 12.27 9.31 0.24
C GLN A 52 12.22 8.11 -0.73
N PRO A 53 13.08 7.09 -0.54
CA PRO A 53 13.06 5.90 -1.37
C PRO A 53 11.72 5.14 -1.25
N PRO A 54 11.21 4.52 -2.33
CA PRO A 54 9.97 3.72 -2.32
C PRO A 54 10.18 2.31 -1.71
N TYR A 55 11.22 2.14 -0.89
CA TYR A 55 11.58 0.89 -0.24
C TYR A 55 12.10 1.18 1.18
N PRO A 56 11.92 0.25 2.14
CA PRO A 56 12.38 0.45 3.50
C PRO A 56 13.89 0.64 3.60
N VAL A 57 14.34 1.57 4.44
CA VAL A 57 15.76 1.79 4.74
C VAL A 57 15.94 1.72 6.25
N ALA A 58 16.95 0.98 6.71
CA ALA A 58 17.24 0.79 8.14
C ALA A 58 15.97 0.35 8.91
N VAL A 59 15.47 -0.84 8.56
CA VAL A 59 14.20 -1.38 9.06
C VAL A 59 14.21 -1.49 10.59
N ASP A 60 13.36 -0.70 11.25
CA ASP A 60 13.14 -0.76 12.71
C ASP A 60 11.73 -1.29 13.00
N TRP A 61 11.67 -2.50 13.57
CA TRP A 61 10.42 -3.15 13.98
C TRP A 61 9.99 -2.74 15.40
N ASP A 62 10.91 -2.20 16.19
CA ASP A 62 10.68 -1.83 17.59
C ASP A 62 9.75 -0.61 17.69
N VAL A 63 9.61 0.16 16.60
CA VAL A 63 8.62 1.25 16.46
C VAL A 63 7.19 0.76 16.73
N PHE A 64 6.84 -0.46 16.31
CA PHE A 64 5.50 -1.01 16.56
C PHE A 64 5.34 -1.45 18.01
N ALA A 65 6.36 -2.09 18.60
CA ALA A 65 6.32 -2.50 20.01
C ALA A 65 6.15 -1.28 20.93
N ARG A 66 6.95 -0.24 20.71
CA ARG A 66 6.82 1.05 21.42
C ARG A 66 5.44 1.69 21.25
N ALA A 67 4.83 1.60 20.07
CA ALA A 67 3.47 2.12 19.88
C ALA A 67 2.44 1.38 20.75
N PHE A 68 2.57 0.06 20.90
CA PHE A 68 1.66 -0.74 21.73
C PHE A 68 1.88 -0.55 23.23
N ASP A 69 3.13 -0.50 23.68
CA ASP A 69 3.48 -0.44 25.10
C ASP A 69 3.48 1.00 25.65
N GLU A 70 3.93 1.97 24.86
CA GLU A 70 4.26 3.32 25.33
C GLU A 70 3.23 4.39 24.90
N ALA A 71 2.46 4.14 23.83
CA ALA A 71 1.48 5.09 23.30
C ALA A 71 0.02 4.74 23.62
N ASP A 72 -0.24 3.80 24.55
CA ASP A 72 -1.59 3.30 24.91
C ASP A 72 -2.42 2.84 23.68
N PHE A 73 -1.76 2.54 22.54
CA PHE A 73 -2.42 2.27 21.28
C PHE A 73 -3.39 1.08 21.39
N GLY A 74 -3.01 0.05 22.14
CA GLY A 74 -3.88 -1.11 22.38
C GLY A 74 -5.18 -0.75 23.09
N ARG A 75 -5.14 0.15 24.09
CA ARG A 75 -6.34 0.62 24.80
C ARG A 75 -7.22 1.46 23.87
N GLN A 76 -6.63 2.36 23.08
CA GLN A 76 -7.37 3.20 22.14
C GLN A 76 -8.03 2.38 21.03
N LEU A 77 -7.32 1.41 20.48
CA LEU A 77 -7.84 0.50 19.46
C LEU A 77 -9.03 -0.31 20.00
N LEU A 78 -8.94 -0.79 21.25
CA LEU A 78 -10.05 -1.49 21.90
C LEU A 78 -11.27 -0.58 22.09
N ILE A 79 -11.06 0.67 22.51
CA ILE A 79 -12.15 1.65 22.63
C ILE A 79 -12.82 1.90 21.28
N SER A 80 -12.05 2.06 20.20
CA SER A 80 -12.60 2.26 18.85
C SER A 80 -13.42 1.05 18.38
N VAL A 81 -12.92 -0.17 18.61
CA VAL A 81 -13.65 -1.39 18.29
C VAL A 81 -14.94 -1.48 19.09
N ALA A 82 -14.88 -1.25 20.41
CA ALA A 82 -16.04 -1.29 21.28
C ALA A 82 -17.10 -0.26 20.85
N ALA A 83 -16.69 0.97 20.56
CA ALA A 83 -17.57 2.03 20.07
C ALA A 83 -18.18 1.76 18.69
N THR A 84 -17.54 0.93 17.86
CA THR A 84 -18.09 0.54 16.54
C THR A 84 -19.14 -0.57 16.68
N VAL A 85 -19.03 -1.40 17.71
CA VAL A 85 -19.91 -2.56 17.93
C VAL A 85 -21.18 -2.18 18.70
N ILE A 86 -21.10 -1.18 19.59
CA ILE A 86 -22.23 -0.65 20.37
C ILE A 86 -23.06 0.30 19.50
#